data_AF-A0A4R0X896-F1
#
_entry.id   AF-A0A4R0X896-F1
#
_cell.length_a   1.000
_cell.length_b   1.000
_cell.length_c   1.000
_cell.angle_alpha   90.00
_cell.angle_beta   90.00
_cell.angle_gamma   90.00
#
_symmetry.space_group_name_H-M   'P 1'
#
loop_
_entity.id
_entity.type
_entity.pdbx_description
1 polymer ?
#
loop_
_entity_poly.entity_id
_entity_poly.type
_entity_poly.pdbx_seq_one_letter_code
_entity_poly.pdbx_strand_id
1 'polypeptide(L)'
;GKPMKAGTLGQCVQASLRAANAAAADESPRLLRNTYGRRHLAEGKTNEQVSSLMGLSSHRTATRLRETIAEPIEADDPQEGAC
;
A
#
# COMPACT_ATOMS: atom_id res chain seq x y z
N GLY A 1 -28.66 -9.23 -8.56
CA GLY A 1 -27.39 -9.10 -9.31
C GLY A 1 -26.50 -10.30 -9.03
N LYS A 2 -25.58 -10.65 -9.94
CA LYS A 2 -24.59 -11.71 -9.72
C LYS A 2 -23.34 -11.13 -9.04
N PRO A 3 -22.69 -11.85 -8.11
CA PRO A 3 -21.45 -11.40 -7.47
C PRO A 3 -20.37 -11.07 -8.51
N MET A 4 -19.59 -10.02 -8.24
CA MET A 4 -18.47 -9.65 -9.09
C MET A 4 -17.36 -10.71 -9.02
N LYS A 5 -16.78 -11.05 -10.16
CA LYS A 5 -15.62 -11.96 -10.22
C LYS A 5 -14.36 -11.22 -9.78
N ALA A 6 -13.44 -11.92 -9.13
CA ALA A 6 -12.16 -11.35 -8.70
C ALA A 6 -11.37 -10.73 -9.86
N GLY A 7 -11.39 -11.34 -11.05
CA GLY A 7 -10.73 -10.79 -12.25
C GLY A 7 -11.33 -9.44 -12.69
N THR A 8 -12.67 -9.33 -12.67
CA THR A 8 -13.36 -8.07 -13.00
C THR A 8 -13.02 -6.98 -11.98
N LEU A 9 -12.98 -7.30 -10.68
CA LEU A 9 -12.54 -6.36 -9.66
C LEU A 9 -11.10 -5.88 -9.91
N GLY A 10 -10.19 -6.79 -10.26
CA GLY A 10 -8.81 -6.46 -10.59
C GLY A 10 -8.71 -5.47 -11.76
N GLN A 11 -9.44 -5.74 -12.85
CA GLN A 11 -9.50 -4.84 -14.01
C GLN A 11 -10.02 -3.45 -13.65
N CYS A 12 -11.09 -3.37 -12.85
CA CYS A 12 -11.64 -2.09 -12.41
C CYS A 12 -10.66 -1.29 -11.54
N VAL A 13 -9.96 -1.96 -10.60
CA VAL A 13 -8.96 -1.31 -9.75
C VAL A 13 -7.77 -0.83 -10.58
N GLN A 14 -7.25 -1.66 -11.48
CA GLN A 14 -6.14 -1.28 -12.36
C GLN A 14 -6.49 -0.05 -13.21
N ALA A 15 -7.67 -0.05 -13.85
CA ALA A 15 -8.14 1.08 -14.64
C ALA A 15 -8.23 2.37 -13.80
N SER A 16 -8.75 2.26 -12.58
CA SER A 16 -8.88 3.39 -11.65
C SER A 16 -7.52 3.94 -11.20
N LEU A 17 -6.56 3.07 -10.88
CA LEU A 17 -5.20 3.47 -10.49
C LEU A 17 -4.48 4.23 -11.62
N ARG A 18 -4.59 3.73 -12.85
CA ARG A 18 -4.05 4.39 -14.04
C ARG A 18 -4.70 5.73 -14.30
N ALA A 19 -6.03 5.82 -14.19
CA ALA A 19 -6.75 7.07 -14.35
C ALA A 19 -6.36 8.11 -13.27
N ALA A 20 -5.98 7.66 -12.08
CA ALA A 20 -5.48 8.50 -11.00
C ALA A 20 -3.97 8.83 -11.13
N ASN A 21 -3.28 8.40 -12.19
CA ASN A 21 -1.82 8.46 -12.34
C ASN A 21 -1.06 7.88 -11.14
N ALA A 22 -1.65 6.92 -10.43
CA ALA A 22 -1.06 6.25 -9.29
C ALA A 22 -0.29 5.00 -9.75
N ALA A 23 0.84 5.22 -10.42
CA ALA A 23 1.70 4.14 -10.89
C ALA A 23 2.37 3.42 -9.71
N ALA A 24 2.29 2.09 -9.71
CA ALA A 24 2.92 1.23 -8.73
C ALA A 24 3.34 -0.10 -9.39
N ALA A 25 4.27 -0.82 -8.77
CA ALA A 25 4.74 -2.12 -9.26
C ALA A 25 3.63 -3.20 -9.32
N ASP A 26 2.58 -3.07 -8.50
CA ASP A 26 1.42 -3.97 -8.47
C ASP A 26 0.11 -3.16 -8.49
N GLU A 27 -0.53 -3.02 -9.65
CA GLU A 27 -1.80 -2.28 -9.84
C GLU A 27 -3.03 -3.12 -9.46
N SER A 28 -3.02 -3.75 -8.28
CA SER A 28 -4.05 -4.72 -7.86
C SER A 28 -4.89 -4.24 -6.66
N PRO A 29 -6.04 -4.87 -6.36
CA PRO A 29 -6.81 -4.60 -5.13
C PRO A 29 -5.97 -4.74 -3.84
N ARG A 30 -4.91 -5.56 -3.87
CA ARG A 30 -3.98 -5.74 -2.75
C ARG A 30 -3.20 -4.47 -2.45
N LEU A 31 -2.85 -3.67 -3.46
CA LEU A 31 -2.18 -2.39 -3.29
C LEU A 31 -3.03 -1.44 -2.46
N LEU A 32 -4.33 -1.33 -2.77
CA LEU A 32 -5.27 -0.49 -2.02
C LEU A 32 -5.36 -0.94 -0.55
N ARG A 33 -5.50 -2.26 -0.33
CA ARG A 33 -5.56 -2.85 1.00
C ARG A 33 -4.26 -2.61 1.78
N ASN A 34 -3.10 -2.74 1.16
CA ASN A 34 -1.81 -2.48 1.80
C ASN A 34 -1.61 -0.99 2.09
N THR A 35 -2.04 -0.11 1.19
CA THR A 35 -2.00 1.35 1.37
C THR A 35 -2.80 1.78 2.59
N TYR A 36 -4.00 1.20 2.78
CA TYR A 36 -4.82 1.42 3.96
C TYR A 36 -4.08 1.04 5.26
N GLY A 37 -3.47 -0.15 5.30
CA GLY A 37 -2.69 -0.60 6.46
C GLY A 37 -1.46 0.29 6.73
N ARG A 38 -0.71 0.65 5.68
CA ARG A 38 0.48 1.50 5.78
C ARG A 38 0.15 2.88 6.35
N ARG A 39 -0.93 3.52 5.89
CA ARG A 39 -1.35 4.85 6.38
C ARG A 39 -1.62 4.83 7.88
N HIS A 40 -2.33 3.82 8.37
CA HIS A 40 -2.61 3.67 9.79
C HIS A 40 -1.36 3.38 10.64
N LEU A 41 -0.40 2.62 10.11
CA LEU A 41 0.89 2.42 10.78
C LEU A 41 1.69 3.74 10.85
N ALA A 42 1.68 4.53 9.77
CA ALA A 42 2.33 5.85 9.74
C ALA A 42 1.70 6.86 10.71
N GLU A 43 0.39 6.75 10.98
CA GLU A 43 -0.33 7.51 12.01
C GLU A 43 -0.04 7.02 13.45
N GLY A 44 0.82 6.01 13.62
CA GLY A 44 1.24 5.51 14.93
C GLY A 44 0.41 4.36 15.50
N LYS A 45 -0.54 3.78 14.74
CA LYS A 45 -1.26 2.59 15.21
C LYS A 45 -0.31 1.41 15.41
N THR A 46 -0.60 0.57 16.39
CA THR A 46 0.16 -0.66 16.66
C THR A 46 -0.11 -1.73 15.60
N ASN A 47 0.78 -2.72 15.48
CA ASN A 47 0.57 -3.86 14.60
C ASN A 47 -0.70 -4.65 14.97
N GLU A 48 -1.06 -4.68 16.25
CA GLU A 48 -2.28 -5.32 16.74
C GLU A 48 -3.53 -4.58 16.26
N GLN A 49 -3.58 -3.26 16.44
CA GLN A 49 -4.69 -2.43 15.97
C GLN A 49 -4.89 -2.56 14.47
N VAL A 50 -3.81 -2.51 13.68
CA VAL A 50 -3.89 -2.66 12.22
C VAL A 50 -4.29 -4.09 11.81
N SER A 51 -3.80 -5.12 12.50
CA SER A 51 -4.25 -6.50 12.27
C SER A 51 -5.76 -6.65 12.50
N SER A 52 -6.29 -6.07 13.57
CA SER A 52 -7.73 -6.08 13.87
C SER A 52 -8.53 -5.36 12.77
N LEU A 53 -8.12 -4.14 12.38
CA LEU A 53 -8.79 -3.36 11.32
C LEU A 53 -8.80 -4.08 9.96
N MET A 54 -7.76 -4.83 9.66
CA MET A 54 -7.62 -5.54 8.38
C MET A 54 -8.14 -6.98 8.39
N GLY A 55 -8.69 -7.46 9.52
CA GLY A 55 -9.16 -8.84 9.66
C GLY A 55 -8.06 -9.89 9.52
N LEU A 56 -6.84 -9.58 9.98
CA LEU A 56 -5.69 -10.47 9.89
C LEU A 56 -5.64 -11.46 11.06
N SER A 57 -5.37 -12.73 10.75
CA SER A 57 -5.16 -13.78 11.76
C SER A 57 -3.84 -13.65 12.53
N SER A 58 -2.89 -12.85 12.06
CA SER A 58 -1.61 -12.60 12.73
C SER A 58 -1.02 -11.22 12.40
N HIS A 59 -0.01 -10.81 13.15
CA HIS A 59 0.70 -9.54 12.93
C HIS A 59 1.69 -9.55 11.76
N ARG A 60 1.97 -10.71 11.14
CA ARG A 60 3.02 -10.81 10.10
C ARG A 60 2.86 -9.80 8.98
N THR A 61 1.64 -9.58 8.50
CA THR A 61 1.42 -8.61 7.42
C THR A 61 1.60 -7.18 7.91
N ALA A 62 1.08 -6.84 9.10
CA ALA A 62 1.27 -5.51 9.68
C ALA A 62 2.75 -5.19 9.93
N THR A 63 3.53 -6.15 10.43
CA THR A 63 4.98 -6.04 10.59
C THR A 63 5.68 -5.73 9.26
N ARG A 64 5.40 -6.51 8.21
CA ARG A 64 5.99 -6.28 6.88
C ARG A 64 5.61 -4.92 6.29
N LEU A 65 4.36 -4.47 6.48
CA LEU A 65 3.95 -3.13 6.05
C LEU A 65 4.70 -2.04 6.81
N ARG A 66 4.98 -2.23 8.10
CA ARG A 66 5.73 -1.26 8.91
C ARG A 66 7.18 -1.12 8.45
N GLU A 67 7.82 -2.23 8.07
CA GLU A 67 9.17 -2.23 7.49
C GLU A 67 9.24 -1.33 6.25
N THR A 68 8.22 -1.36 5.39
CA THR A 68 8.14 -0.49 4.17
C THR A 68 7.88 1.00 4.45
N ILE A 69 7.69 1.41 5.71
CA ILE A 69 7.55 2.81 6.10
C ILE A 69 8.86 3.33 6.69
N ALA A 70 9.65 2.43 7.32
CA ALA A 70 10.89 2.77 7.99
C ALA A 70 12.08 2.91 7.04
N GLU A 71 11.99 2.39 5.81
CA GLU A 71 12.97 2.71 4.77
C GLU A 71 12.79 4.18 4.34
N PRO A 72 13.80 5.04 4.55
CA PRO A 72 13.78 6.36 3.94
C PRO A 72 13.74 6.13 2.42
N ILE A 73 12.81 6.80 1.75
CA ILE A 73 13.03 7.13 0.34
C ILE A 73 14.30 7.97 0.40
N GLU A 74 15.44 7.44 -0.04
CA GLU A 74 16.63 8.27 -0.27
C GLU A 74 16.16 9.34 -1.27
N ALA A 75 15.96 10.55 -0.75
CA ALA A 75 15.70 11.70 -1.59
C ALA A 75 16.91 11.79 -2.52
N ASP A 76 16.66 11.70 -3.82
CA ASP A 76 17.65 11.95 -4.86
C ASP A 76 18.21 13.35 -4.58
N ASP A 77 19.40 13.39 -3.98
CA ASP A 77 20.08 14.60 -3.59
C ASP A 77 20.33 15.37 -4.90
N PRO A 78 19.85 16.62 -5.07
CA PRO A 78 20.23 17.37 -6.26
C PRO A 78 21.74 17.53 -6.21
N GLN A 79 22.45 16.92 -7.17
CA GLN A 79 23.87 17.15 -7.38
C GLN A 79 24.08 18.63 -7.76
N GLU A 80 24.11 19.50 -6.76
CA GLU A 80 24.66 20.83 -6.83
C GLU A 80 26.15 20.69 -6.52
N GLY A 81 26.94 20.60 -7.59
CA GLY A 81 28.38 20.41 -7.51
C GLY A 81 29.05 20.93 -8.77
N ALA A 82 29.06 22.24 -8.93
CA ALA A 82 30.03 22.93 -9.77
C ALA A 82 31.43 22.82 -9.14
N CYS A 83 32.42 22.40 -9.94
CA CYS A 83 33.79 22.94 -10.01
C CYS A 83 34.40 22.54 -11.36
#